data_AF-A0A848TRI9-F1
#
_entry.id   AF-A0A848TRI9-F1
#
_cell.length_a   1.000
_cell.length_b   1.000
_cell.length_c   1.000
_cell.angle_alpha   90.00
_cell.angle_beta   90.00
_cell.angle_gamma   90.00
#
_symmetry.space_group_name_H-M   'P 1'
#
loop_
_entity.id
_entity.type
_entity.pdbx_description
1 polymer ?
#
loop_
_entity_poly.entity_id
_entity_poly.type
_entity_poly.pdbx_seq_one_letter_code
_entity_poly.pdbx_strand_id
1 'polypeptide(L)'
;MRAPWHIWLVGIVSLLWNGMGAADYAMTQFEYGPYLAQFTDEQRAYFQSFPTWVQATWALAVWLSVAGSILLLARSRHAAMLFGVSLICMIATFVHNFGLAEVRMDQIAGTMALWFSILILVVGFGLWIYARQMNKRNVLE
;
A
#
# COMPACT_ATOMS: atom_id res chain seq x y z
N MET A 1 -22.66 -19.94 -5.36
CA MET A 1 -23.24 -18.67 -5.87
C MET A 1 -22.37 -18.19 -7.02
N ARG A 2 -22.93 -17.64 -8.11
CA ARG A 2 -22.07 -17.08 -9.19
C ARG A 2 -21.28 -15.91 -8.60
N ALA A 3 -19.96 -15.89 -8.81
CA ALA A 3 -19.15 -14.76 -8.39
C ALA A 3 -19.63 -13.50 -9.13
N PRO A 4 -19.97 -12.42 -8.42
CA PRO A 4 -20.39 -11.18 -9.06
C PRO A 4 -19.24 -10.59 -9.87
N TRP A 5 -19.55 -10.09 -11.07
CA TRP A 5 -18.56 -9.61 -12.04
C TRP A 5 -17.60 -8.55 -11.46
N HIS A 6 -18.09 -7.74 -10.52
CA HIS A 6 -17.33 -6.67 -9.90
C HIS A 6 -16.14 -7.17 -9.06
N ILE A 7 -16.13 -8.42 -8.58
CA ILE A 7 -14.95 -9.00 -7.90
C ILE A 7 -13.76 -9.07 -8.83
N TRP A 8 -13.99 -9.44 -10.09
CA TRP A 8 -12.91 -9.53 -11.07
C TRP A 8 -12.38 -8.15 -11.43
N LEU A 9 -13.28 -7.19 -11.67
CA LEU A 9 -12.87 -5.81 -11.96
C LEU A 9 -12.08 -5.20 -10.80
N VAL A 10 -12.64 -5.23 -9.58
CA VAL A 10 -11.99 -4.67 -8.38
C VAL A 10 -10.70 -5.41 -8.08
N GLY A 11 -10.68 -6.74 -8.20
CA GLY A 11 -9.49 -7.55 -7.98
C GLY A 11 -8.35 -7.18 -8.93
N ILE A 12 -8.61 -7.11 -10.25
CA ILE A 12 -7.59 -6.76 -11.25
C ILE A 12 -7.09 -5.33 -11.03
N VAL A 13 -7.99 -4.36 -10.88
CA VAL A 13 -7.63 -2.95 -10.66
C VAL A 13 -6.82 -2.81 -9.37
N SER A 14 -7.22 -3.49 -8.30
CA SER A 14 -6.47 -3.47 -7.04
C SER A 14 -5.08 -4.08 -7.17
N LEU A 15 -4.94 -5.17 -7.94
CA LEU A 15 -3.65 -5.83 -8.14
C LEU A 15 -2.70 -4.95 -8.94
N LEU A 16 -3.19 -4.30 -10.00
CA LEU A 16 -2.40 -3.35 -10.78
C LEU A 16 -1.97 -2.15 -9.93
N TRP A 17 -2.90 -1.57 -9.17
CA TRP A 17 -2.62 -0.45 -8.27
C TRP A 17 -1.56 -0.80 -7.20
N ASN A 18 -1.78 -1.88 -6.45
CA ASN A 18 -0.85 -2.32 -5.42
C ASN A 18 0.48 -2.82 -6.01
N GLY A 19 0.45 -3.37 -7.23
CA GLY A 19 1.64 -3.77 -7.97
C GLY A 19 2.56 -2.58 -8.29
N MET A 20 2.01 -1.40 -8.59
CA MET A 20 2.82 -0.19 -8.74
C MET A 20 3.52 0.18 -7.42
N GLY A 21 2.81 0.13 -6.29
CA GLY A 21 3.41 0.37 -4.97
C GLY A 21 4.48 -0.67 -4.57
N ALA A 22 4.31 -1.93 -5.01
CA ALA A 22 5.32 -2.97 -4.83
C ALA A 22 6.56 -2.75 -5.69
N ALA A 23 6.38 -2.30 -6.92
CA ALA A 23 7.49 -1.95 -7.80
C ALA A 23 8.27 -0.76 -7.24
N ASP A 24 7.58 0.28 -6.78
CA ASP A 24 8.14 1.46 -6.10
C ASP A 24 8.98 1.07 -4.87
N TYR A 25 8.40 0.28 -3.96
CA TYR A 25 9.10 -0.25 -2.78
C TYR A 25 10.35 -1.05 -3.19
N ALA A 26 10.20 -2.00 -4.10
CA ALA A 26 11.30 -2.88 -4.49
C ALA A 26 12.44 -2.09 -5.15
N MET A 27 12.12 -1.18 -6.09
CA MET A 27 13.13 -0.36 -6.74
C MET A 27 13.85 0.57 -5.75
N THR A 28 13.14 1.08 -4.73
CA THR A 28 13.76 1.88 -3.66
C THR A 28 14.70 1.03 -2.80
N GLN A 29 14.24 -0.13 -2.32
CA GLN A 29 14.99 -0.98 -1.39
C GLN A 29 16.18 -1.70 -2.05
N PHE A 30 16.06 -2.04 -3.33
CA PHE A 30 17.17 -2.61 -4.11
C PHE A 30 18.06 -1.55 -4.75
N GLU A 31 17.87 -0.28 -4.40
CA GLU A 31 18.64 0.86 -4.89
C GLU A 31 18.78 0.88 -6.42
N TYR A 32 17.69 0.61 -7.12
CA TYR A 32 17.70 0.49 -8.58
C TYR A 32 18.05 1.84 -9.23
N GLY A 33 19.26 1.93 -9.78
CA GLY A 33 19.88 3.18 -10.25
C GLY A 33 18.98 4.06 -11.14
N PRO A 34 18.36 3.54 -12.21
CA PRO A 34 17.48 4.34 -13.08
C PRO A 34 16.24 4.91 -12.38
N TYR A 35 15.73 4.22 -11.36
CA TYR A 35 14.61 4.70 -10.56
C TYR A 35 15.09 5.75 -9.53
N LEU A 36 16.19 5.48 -8.83
CA LEU A 36 16.76 6.42 -7.87
C LEU A 36 17.26 7.73 -8.52
N ALA A 37 17.64 7.71 -9.79
CA ALA A 37 18.00 8.90 -10.56
C ALA A 37 16.86 9.92 -10.72
N GLN A 38 15.62 9.53 -10.42
CA GLN A 38 14.45 10.42 -10.43
C GLN A 38 14.32 11.24 -9.14
N PHE A 39 15.08 10.88 -8.09
CA PHE A 39 15.02 11.52 -6.79
C PHE A 39 16.23 12.42 -6.56
N THR A 40 16.04 13.51 -5.81
CA THR A 40 17.14 14.34 -5.34
C THR A 40 17.95 13.63 -4.26
N ASP A 41 19.17 14.10 -3.98
CA ASP A 41 20.01 13.56 -2.91
C ASP A 41 19.31 13.61 -1.54
N GLU A 42 18.58 14.70 -1.29
CA GLU A 42 17.79 14.90 -0.07
C GLU A 42 16.64 13.87 0.05
N GLN A 43 15.94 13.59 -1.05
CA GLN A 43 14.88 12.57 -1.07
C GLN A 43 15.44 11.17 -0.83
N ARG A 44 16.59 10.84 -1.41
CA ARG A 44 17.26 9.56 -1.18
C ARG A 44 17.70 9.40 0.27
N ALA A 45 18.32 10.44 0.83
CA ALA A 45 18.73 10.46 2.23
C ALA A 45 17.53 10.31 3.19
N TYR A 46 16.37 10.86 2.83
CA TYR A 46 15.13 10.69 3.59
C TYR A 46 14.67 9.22 3.65
N PHE A 47 14.68 8.49 2.53
CA PHE A 47 14.33 7.06 2.57
C PHE A 47 15.33 6.23 3.38
N GLN A 48 16.61 6.59 3.33
CA GLN A 48 17.68 5.92 4.09
C GLN A 48 17.61 6.20 5.59
N SER A 49 16.98 7.31 6.02
CA SER A 49 16.84 7.66 7.43
C SER A 49 15.71 6.90 8.14
N PHE A 50 14.92 6.09 7.42
CA PHE A 50 13.78 5.38 7.99
C PHE A 50 14.21 4.41 9.09
N PRO A 51 13.65 4.54 10.31
CA PRO A 51 13.82 3.54 11.36
C PRO A 51 13.36 2.16 10.89
N THR A 52 13.98 1.10 11.41
CA THR A 52 13.68 -0.29 11.02
C THR A 52 12.20 -0.64 11.12
N TRP A 53 11.49 -0.13 12.12
CA TRP A 53 10.05 -0.39 12.27
C TRP A 53 9.22 0.25 11.16
N VAL A 54 9.62 1.43 10.65
CA VAL A 54 8.94 2.11 9.54
C VAL A 54 9.18 1.37 8.24
N GLN A 55 10.42 0.90 8.02
CA GLN A 55 10.72 0.04 6.87
C GLN A 55 9.88 -1.23 6.91
N ALA A 56 9.75 -1.87 8.08
CA ALA A 56 8.92 -3.06 8.25
C ALA A 56 7.44 -2.78 7.98
N THR A 57 6.87 -1.68 8.52
CA THR A 57 5.47 -1.33 8.26
C THR A 57 5.24 -0.94 6.81
N TRP A 58 6.19 -0.27 6.16
CA TRP A 58 6.11 0.03 4.73
C TRP A 58 6.10 -1.25 3.89
N ALA A 59 7.03 -2.18 4.16
CA ALA A 59 7.07 -3.48 3.51
C ALA A 59 5.75 -4.25 3.67
N LEU A 60 5.26 -4.33 4.91
CA LEU A 60 4.01 -5.03 5.21
C LEU A 60 2.80 -4.37 4.57
N ALA A 61 2.72 -3.03 4.57
CA ALA A 61 1.64 -2.30 3.90
C ALA A 61 1.56 -2.70 2.42
N VAL A 62 2.69 -2.72 1.74
CA VAL A 62 2.82 -2.99 0.30
C VAL A 62 2.58 -4.47 -0.04
N TRP A 63 3.31 -5.38 0.59
CA TRP A 63 3.25 -6.79 0.19
C TRP A 63 1.95 -7.46 0.63
N LEU A 64 1.36 -7.05 1.76
CA LEU A 64 0.06 -7.57 2.19
C LEU A 64 -1.09 -7.01 1.35
N SER A 65 -0.98 -5.81 0.77
CA SER A 65 -2.01 -5.32 -0.16
C SER A 65 -1.98 -6.07 -1.49
N VAL A 66 -0.79 -6.38 -2.01
CA VAL A 66 -0.63 -7.25 -3.20
C VAL A 66 -1.19 -8.65 -2.92
N ALA A 67 -0.77 -9.27 -1.82
CA ALA A 67 -1.30 -10.59 -1.43
C ALA A 67 -2.82 -10.55 -1.21
N GLY A 68 -3.34 -9.49 -0.60
CA GLY A 68 -4.78 -9.26 -0.44
C GLY A 68 -5.51 -9.17 -1.79
N SER A 69 -4.94 -8.48 -2.78
CA SER A 69 -5.49 -8.38 -4.14
C SER A 69 -5.50 -9.74 -4.86
N ILE A 70 -4.44 -10.53 -4.73
CA ILE A 70 -4.38 -11.89 -5.28
C ILE A 70 -5.45 -12.78 -4.61
N LEU A 71 -5.56 -12.73 -3.29
CA LEU A 71 -6.55 -13.50 -2.55
C LEU A 71 -7.98 -13.05 -2.86
N LEU A 72 -8.21 -11.78 -3.15
CA LEU A 72 -9.51 -11.27 -3.58
C LEU A 72 -9.92 -11.89 -4.93
N LEU A 73 -8.98 -12.00 -5.88
CA LEU A 73 -9.19 -12.67 -7.16
C LEU A 73 -9.38 -14.18 -7.01
N ALA A 74 -8.64 -14.80 -6.09
CA ALA A 74 -8.83 -16.19 -5.70
C ALA A 74 -10.11 -16.40 -4.86
N ARG A 75 -10.87 -15.33 -4.60
CA ARG A 75 -12.08 -15.31 -3.78
C ARG A 75 -11.87 -15.89 -2.38
N SER A 76 -10.69 -15.77 -1.79
CA SER A 76 -10.41 -16.26 -0.45
C SER A 76 -10.91 -15.30 0.63
N ARG A 77 -11.56 -15.83 1.67
CA ARG A 77 -11.96 -15.04 2.87
C ARG A 77 -10.81 -14.35 3.58
N HIS A 78 -9.58 -14.82 3.39
CA HIS A 78 -8.37 -14.23 3.98
C HIS A 78 -7.99 -12.87 3.37
N ALA A 79 -8.54 -12.52 2.19
CA ALA A 79 -8.29 -11.22 1.56
C ALA A 79 -8.63 -10.04 2.49
N ALA A 80 -9.75 -10.13 3.21
CA ALA A 80 -10.17 -9.09 4.15
C ALA A 80 -9.20 -8.91 5.32
N MET A 81 -8.58 -10.00 5.80
CA MET A 81 -7.58 -9.94 6.87
C MET A 81 -6.31 -9.27 6.36
N LEU A 82 -5.79 -9.67 5.19
CA LEU A 82 -4.56 -9.09 4.63
C LEU A 82 -4.70 -7.60 4.32
N PHE A 83 -5.82 -7.18 3.72
CA PHE A 83 -6.08 -5.75 3.51
C PHE A 83 -6.20 -4.98 4.83
N GLY A 84 -6.76 -5.60 5.88
CA GLY A 84 -6.86 -4.98 7.20
C GLY A 84 -5.49 -4.76 7.85
N VAL A 85 -4.62 -5.78 7.83
CA VAL A 85 -3.26 -5.66 8.36
C VAL A 85 -2.42 -4.69 7.53
N SER A 86 -2.52 -4.76 6.20
CA SER A 86 -1.90 -3.80 5.28
C SER A 86 -2.29 -2.36 5.63
N LEU A 87 -3.58 -2.08 5.80
CA LEU A 87 -4.08 -0.75 6.14
C LEU A 87 -3.50 -0.23 7.46
N ILE A 88 -3.41 -1.07 8.50
CA ILE A 88 -2.82 -0.68 9.78
C ILE A 88 -1.35 -0.28 9.60
N CYS A 89 -0.58 -1.09 8.86
CA CYS A 89 0.82 -0.79 8.58
C CYS A 89 0.97 0.49 7.75
N MET A 90 0.06 0.73 6.81
CA MET A 90 0.03 1.93 5.98
C MET A 90 -0.25 3.18 6.80
N ILE A 91 -1.17 3.12 7.76
CA ILE A 91 -1.42 4.19 8.73
C ILE A 91 -0.19 4.44 9.59
N ALA A 92 0.48 3.39 10.07
CA ALA A 92 1.71 3.55 10.85
C ALA A 92 2.81 4.27 10.07
N THR A 93 3.05 3.86 8.81
CA THR A 93 4.01 4.52 7.91
C THR A 93 3.61 5.97 7.61
N PHE A 94 2.31 6.24 7.40
CA PHE A 94 1.80 7.60 7.19
C PHE A 94 2.01 8.50 8.42
N VAL A 95 1.66 8.01 9.61
CA VAL A 95 1.82 8.75 10.87
C VAL A 95 3.29 9.06 11.13
N HIS A 96 4.20 8.14 10.81
CA HIS A 96 5.62 8.44 10.86
C HIS A 96 5.98 9.59 9.92
N ASN A 97 5.74 9.42 8.62
CA ASN A 97 6.21 10.32 7.57
C ASN A 97 5.69 11.76 7.67
N PHE A 98 4.51 11.95 8.27
CA PHE A 98 3.86 13.26 8.36
C PHE A 98 3.67 13.77 9.79
N GLY A 99 3.87 12.94 10.81
CA GLY A 99 3.60 13.31 12.20
C GLY A 99 4.76 13.12 13.18
N LEU A 100 5.65 12.15 12.94
CA LEU A 100 6.74 11.82 13.89
C LEU A 100 8.14 12.08 13.32
N ALA A 101 8.30 12.07 12.00
CA ALA A 101 9.58 12.32 11.35
C ALA A 101 10.02 13.78 11.59
N GLU A 102 11.31 13.96 11.90
CA GLU A 102 11.90 15.29 12.13
C GLU A 102 11.79 16.19 10.89
N VAL A 103 12.09 15.62 9.72
CA VAL A 103 11.78 16.22 8.42
C VAL A 103 10.59 15.48 7.84
N ARG A 104 9.54 16.20 7.48
CA ARG A 104 8.30 15.60 7.00
C ARG A 104 8.37 15.38 5.50
N MET A 105 7.70 14.33 5.01
CA MET A 105 7.70 13.98 3.60
C MET A 105 7.20 15.13 2.69
N ASP A 106 6.23 15.93 3.13
CA ASP A 106 5.72 17.07 2.37
C ASP A 106 6.71 18.24 2.25
N GLN A 107 7.73 18.30 3.12
CA GLN A 107 8.79 19.30 3.04
C GLN A 107 9.84 18.93 1.98
N ILE A 108 9.99 17.64 1.67
CA ILE A 108 11.03 17.11 0.78
C ILE A 108 10.46 16.78 -0.61
N ALA A 109 9.28 16.18 -0.67
CA ALA A 109 8.61 15.78 -1.90
C ALA A 109 7.44 16.71 -2.28
N GLY A 110 7.20 17.76 -1.49
CA GLY A 110 6.14 18.73 -1.70
C GLY A 110 4.75 18.24 -1.29
N THR A 111 3.77 19.15 -1.30
CA THR A 111 2.39 18.88 -0.86
C THR A 111 1.70 17.77 -1.67
N MET A 112 2.13 17.52 -2.90
CA MET A 112 1.60 16.43 -3.72
C MET A 112 1.83 15.05 -3.07
N ALA A 113 2.96 14.87 -2.37
CA ALA A 113 3.26 13.61 -1.67
C ALA A 113 2.27 13.33 -0.52
N LEU A 114 1.81 14.38 0.17
CA LEU A 114 0.77 14.26 1.20
C LEU A 114 -0.55 13.79 0.58
N TRP A 115 -1.02 14.46 -0.47
CA TRP A 115 -2.27 14.09 -1.14
C TRP A 115 -2.21 12.69 -1.74
N PHE A 116 -1.10 12.30 -2.34
CA PHE A 116 -0.90 10.95 -2.84
C PHE A 116 -0.92 9.91 -1.73
N SER A 117 -0.28 10.19 -0.59
CA SER A 117 -0.31 9.29 0.58
C SER A 117 -1.72 9.16 1.17
N ILE A 118 -2.51 10.24 1.20
CA ILE A 118 -3.93 10.20 1.58
C ILE A 118 -4.74 9.36 0.59
N LEU A 119 -4.49 9.49 -0.71
CA LEU A 119 -5.16 8.67 -1.74
C LEU A 119 -4.88 7.19 -1.52
N ILE A 120 -3.64 6.81 -1.20
CA ILE A 120 -3.28 5.43 -0.87
C ILE A 120 -4.10 4.94 0.35
N LEU A 121 -4.22 5.75 1.42
CA LEU A 121 -5.08 5.45 2.59
C LEU A 121 -6.54 5.22 2.21
N VAL A 122 -7.11 6.10 1.38
CA VAL A 122 -8.49 5.97 0.92
C VAL A 122 -8.70 4.70 0.11
N VAL A 123 -7.78 4.38 -0.81
CA VAL A 123 -7.85 3.16 -1.63
C VAL A 123 -7.71 1.91 -0.74
N GLY A 124 -6.72 1.86 0.15
CA GLY A 124 -6.54 0.73 1.06
C GLY A 124 -7.74 0.50 1.98
N PHE A 125 -8.33 1.58 2.50
CA PHE A 125 -9.55 1.52 3.30
C PHE A 125 -10.74 1.02 2.48
N GLY A 126 -10.90 1.50 1.24
CA GLY A 126 -11.94 1.05 0.31
C GLY A 126 -11.83 -0.45 0.00
N LEU A 127 -10.62 -0.93 -0.29
CA LEU A 127 -10.35 -2.36 -0.54
C LEU A 127 -10.64 -3.23 0.68
N TRP A 128 -10.25 -2.78 1.88
CA TRP A 128 -10.55 -3.49 3.12
C TRP A 128 -12.06 -3.61 3.36
N ILE A 129 -12.80 -2.49 3.25
CA ILE A 129 -14.28 -2.51 3.39
C ILE A 129 -14.89 -3.44 2.35
N TYR A 130 -14.49 -3.31 1.08
CA TYR A 130 -15.04 -4.13 0.01
C TYR A 130 -14.83 -5.63 0.26
N ALA A 131 -13.59 -6.04 0.58
CA ALA A 131 -13.28 -7.43 0.89
C ALA A 131 -14.06 -7.93 2.11
N ARG A 132 -14.18 -7.11 3.17
CA ARG A 132 -14.95 -7.45 4.37
C ARG A 132 -16.44 -7.64 4.06
N GLN A 133 -17.03 -6.81 3.20
CA GLN A 133 -18.42 -6.94 2.80
C GLN A 133 -18.66 -8.16 1.90
N MET A 134 -17.72 -8.48 0.99
CA MET A 134 -17.80 -9.71 0.18
C MET A 134 -17.68 -10.97 1.03
N ASN A 135 -16.87 -10.92 2.08
CA ASN A 135 -16.75 -12.00 3.05
C ASN A 135 -18.08 -12.22 3.81
N LYS A 136 -18.70 -11.15 4.32
CA LYS A 136 -20.01 -11.22 4.99
C LYS A 136 -21.14 -11.73 4.10
N ARG A 137 -21.03 -11.54 2.78
CA ARG A 137 -21.99 -12.01 1.78
C ARG A 137 -21.72 -13.44 1.32
N ASN A 138 -20.75 -14.15 1.91
CA ASN A 138 -20.32 -15.50 1.52
C ASN A 138 -19.91 -15.61 0.04
N VAL A 139 -19.41 -14.50 -0.53
CA VAL A 139 -18.89 -14.47 -1.90
C VAL A 139 -17.43 -14.91 -1.94
N LEU A 140 -16.72 -14.67 -0.83
CA LEU A 140 -15.39 -15.21 -0.57
C LEU A 140 -15.54 -16.55 0.17
N GLU A 141 -14.78 -17.55 -0.25
CA GLU A 141 -14.76 -18.94 0.25
C GLU A 141 -13.58 -19.16 1.21
#